data_AF-A0A6I1QIV7-F1
#
_entry.id   AF-A0A6I1QIV7-F1
#
_cell.length_a   1.000
_cell.length_b   1.000
_cell.length_c   1.000
_cell.angle_alpha   90.00
_cell.angle_beta   90.00
_cell.angle_gamma   90.00
#
_symmetry.space_group_name_H-M   'P 1'
#
loop_
_entity.id
_entity.type
_entity.pdbx_description
1 polymer ?
#
loop_
_entity_poly.entity_id
_entity_poly.type
_entity_poly.pdbx_seq_one_letter_code
_entity_poly.pdbx_strand_id
1 'polypeptide(L)'
;MSTEEKSYNFNTPQRLFVGYTLAVLVDLTVLNFFDEYCQYVNIESFTISFIAAILLQLLLKLSIGLEHKLANYFKSKPGTAPKIYRGVSTYVILVGSKFVMLEAINIIFGEKVQFSGPFNGVVAFFAVVFVILIAEVTVSKIYFALDNTEKAQTK
;
A
#
# COMPACT_ATOMS: atom_id res chain seq x y z
N MET A 1 23.74 -34.90 -22.60
CA MET A 1 22.75 -33.81 -22.77
C MET A 1 22.96 -32.88 -21.58
N SER A 2 23.71 -31.80 -21.77
CA SER A 2 24.04 -30.86 -20.70
C SER A 2 22.80 -30.03 -20.38
N THR A 3 22.26 -30.19 -19.18
CA THR A 3 21.21 -29.32 -18.65
C THR A 3 21.84 -27.94 -18.48
N GLU A 4 21.58 -27.02 -19.41
CA GLU A 4 21.89 -25.61 -19.22
C GLU A 4 21.03 -25.11 -18.04
N GLU A 5 21.65 -24.88 -16.88
CA GLU A 5 21.04 -24.09 -15.82
C GLU A 5 20.79 -22.69 -16.36
N LYS A 6 19.55 -22.42 -16.77
CA LYS A 6 19.11 -21.06 -17.11
C LYS A 6 19.14 -20.23 -15.84
N SER A 7 20.20 -19.43 -15.69
CA SER A 7 20.26 -18.31 -14.76
C SER A 7 19.23 -17.26 -15.18
N TYR A 8 18.04 -17.29 -14.56
CA TYR A 8 17.02 -16.28 -14.77
C TYR A 8 17.33 -15.04 -13.92
N ASN A 9 18.36 -14.28 -14.30
CA ASN A 9 18.66 -13.00 -13.67
C ASN A 9 17.65 -11.93 -14.11
N PHE A 10 16.70 -11.57 -13.24
CA PHE A 10 15.80 -10.44 -13.47
C PHE A 10 16.51 -9.10 -13.26
N ASN A 11 16.39 -8.17 -14.21
CA ASN A 11 16.89 -6.81 -14.05
C ASN A 11 16.00 -5.99 -13.08
N THR A 12 16.55 -4.99 -12.40
CA THR A 12 15.85 -4.11 -11.44
C THR A 12 14.50 -3.58 -11.95
N PRO A 13 14.35 -3.12 -13.22
CA PRO A 13 13.05 -2.67 -13.73
C PRO A 13 12.00 -3.78 -13.82
N GLN A 14 12.40 -5.03 -14.13
CA GLN A 14 11.48 -6.16 -14.19
C GLN A 14 10.95 -6.52 -12.79
N ARG A 15 11.83 -6.48 -11.78
CA ARG A 15 11.44 -6.68 -10.37
C ARG A 15 10.46 -5.62 -9.89
N LEU A 16 10.67 -4.36 -10.30
CA LEU A 16 9.75 -3.25 -9.99
C LEU A 16 8.40 -3.43 -10.68
N PHE A 17 8.38 -3.83 -11.95
CA PHE A 17 7.14 -4.12 -12.67
C PHE A 17 6.34 -5.21 -11.96
N VAL A 18 6.95 -6.36 -11.67
CA VAL A 18 6.30 -7.48 -10.98
C VAL A 18 5.78 -7.05 -9.61
N GLY A 19 6.61 -6.35 -8.82
CA GLY A 19 6.23 -5.87 -7.49
C GLY A 19 5.02 -4.94 -7.52
N TYR A 20 5.00 -3.97 -8.44
CA TYR A 20 3.88 -3.03 -8.55
C TYR A 20 2.61 -3.68 -9.12
N THR A 21 2.74 -4.56 -10.10
CA THR A 21 1.60 -5.31 -10.63
C THR A 21 0.99 -6.19 -9.54
N LEU A 22 1.81 -6.93 -8.79
CA LEU A 22 1.32 -7.75 -7.66
C LEU A 22 0.62 -6.90 -6.61
N ALA A 23 1.20 -5.77 -6.22
CA ALA A 23 0.60 -4.91 -5.20
C ALA A 23 -0.77 -4.35 -5.63
N VAL A 24 -0.91 -3.88 -6.88
CA VAL A 24 -2.22 -3.44 -7.41
C VAL A 24 -3.23 -4.59 -7.46
N LEU A 25 -2.81 -5.80 -7.85
CA LEU A 25 -3.70 -6.96 -7.89
C LEU A 25 -4.14 -7.41 -6.49
N VAL A 26 -3.26 -7.31 -5.49
CA VAL A 26 -3.59 -7.56 -4.09
C VAL A 26 -4.62 -6.54 -3.61
N ASP A 27 -4.39 -5.25 -3.85
CA ASP A 27 -5.31 -4.18 -3.46
C ASP A 27 -6.69 -4.36 -4.11
N LEU A 28 -6.70 -4.65 -5.40
CA LEU A 28 -7.92 -4.96 -6.16
C LEU A 28 -8.66 -6.14 -5.52
N THR A 29 -7.96 -7.23 -5.22
CA THR A 29 -8.56 -8.43 -4.64
C THR A 29 -9.18 -8.13 -3.27
N VAL A 30 -8.46 -7.42 -2.41
CA VAL A 30 -8.96 -7.03 -1.09
C VAL A 30 -10.19 -6.14 -1.23
N LEU A 31 -10.16 -5.13 -2.09
CA LEU A 31 -11.31 -4.24 -2.31
C LEU A 31 -12.56 -5.01 -2.75
N ASN A 32 -12.43 -5.93 -3.71
CA ASN A 32 -13.57 -6.71 -4.19
C ASN A 32 -14.07 -7.70 -3.12
N PHE A 33 -13.21 -8.23 -2.24
CA PHE A 33 -13.69 -9.02 -1.09
C PHE A 33 -14.46 -8.19 -0.08
N PHE A 34 -14.05 -6.96 0.16
CA PHE A 34 -14.80 -6.05 1.04
C PHE A 34 -16.13 -5.66 0.41
N ASP A 35 -16.15 -5.35 -0.89
CA ASP A 35 -17.38 -5.06 -1.61
C ASP A 35 -18.38 -6.24 -1.58
N GLU A 36 -17.88 -7.46 -1.73
CA GLU A 36 -18.72 -8.67 -1.74
C GLU A 36 -19.23 -9.07 -0.34
N TYR A 37 -18.36 -9.01 0.67
CA TYR A 37 -18.63 -9.64 1.98
C TYR A 37 -18.82 -8.65 3.13
N CYS A 38 -18.51 -7.37 2.94
CA CYS A 38 -18.66 -6.35 3.98
C CYS A 38 -19.77 -5.37 3.60
N GLN A 39 -20.91 -5.45 4.28
CA GLN A 39 -22.05 -4.53 4.11
C GLN A 39 -21.71 -3.03 4.25
N TYR A 40 -20.53 -2.70 4.77
CA TYR A 40 -20.06 -1.34 4.96
C TYR A 40 -19.21 -0.78 3.82
N VAL A 41 -18.95 -1.59 2.79
CA VAL A 41 -18.18 -1.19 1.60
C VAL A 41 -19.02 -1.51 0.38
N ASN A 42 -19.24 -0.53 -0.47
CA ASN A 42 -19.91 -0.72 -1.75
C ASN A 42 -19.13 -0.03 -2.86
N ILE A 43 -18.90 -0.77 -3.95
CA ILE A 43 -18.19 -0.32 -5.14
C ILE A 43 -19.06 -0.60 -6.35
N GLU A 44 -19.37 0.43 -7.12
CA GLU A 44 -20.36 0.37 -8.22
C GLU A 44 -20.01 -0.68 -9.28
N SER A 45 -18.72 -0.91 -9.55
CA SER A 45 -18.28 -1.90 -10.52
C SER A 45 -16.81 -2.28 -10.35
N PHE A 46 -16.42 -3.40 -10.97
CA PHE A 46 -15.03 -3.85 -11.04
C PHE A 46 -14.05 -2.79 -11.59
N THR A 47 -14.47 -2.03 -12.62
CA THR A 47 -13.61 -0.97 -13.18
C THR A 47 -13.32 0.12 -12.16
N ILE A 48 -14.32 0.46 -11.33
CA ILE A 48 -14.15 1.43 -10.24
C ILE A 48 -13.22 0.86 -9.16
N SER A 49 -13.38 -0.41 -8.77
CA SER A 49 -12.47 -1.03 -7.79
C SER A 49 -11.03 -1.11 -8.30
N PHE A 50 -10.83 -1.30 -9.61
CA PHE A 50 -9.49 -1.27 -10.22
C PHE A 50 -8.84 0.11 -10.19
N ILE A 51 -9.57 1.16 -10.57
CA ILE A 51 -9.03 2.53 -10.50
C ILE A 51 -8.80 2.93 -9.03
N ALA A 52 -9.69 2.51 -8.12
CA ALA A 52 -9.54 2.75 -6.68
C ALA A 52 -8.31 2.03 -6.10
N ALA A 53 -8.04 0.79 -6.51
CA ALA A 53 -6.83 0.07 -6.13
C ALA A 53 -5.56 0.83 -6.56
N ILE A 54 -5.51 1.29 -7.81
CA ILE A 54 -4.39 2.09 -8.32
C ILE A 54 -4.24 3.40 -7.54
N LEU A 55 -5.35 4.09 -7.25
CA LEU A 55 -5.34 5.33 -6.47
C LEU A 55 -4.81 5.09 -5.05
N LEU A 56 -5.34 4.09 -4.35
CA LEU A 56 -4.90 3.73 -3.00
C LEU A 56 -3.41 3.40 -2.97
N GLN A 57 -2.96 2.58 -3.91
CA GLN A 57 -1.55 2.22 -4.07
C GLN A 57 -0.66 3.45 -4.31
N LEU A 58 -1.13 4.40 -5.12
CA LEU A 58 -0.43 5.66 -5.36
C LEU A 58 -0.36 6.50 -4.07
N LEU A 59 -1.47 6.66 -3.36
CA LEU A 59 -1.55 7.48 -2.15
C LEU A 59 -0.70 6.91 -1.01
N LEU A 60 -0.65 5.58 -0.86
CA LEU A 60 0.21 4.90 0.11
C LEU A 60 1.68 5.23 -0.14
N LYS A 61 2.15 5.11 -1.39
CA LYS A 61 3.55 5.43 -1.74
C LYS A 61 3.87 6.90 -1.55
N LEU A 62 2.94 7.79 -1.91
CA LEU A 62 3.10 9.22 -1.68
C LEU A 62 3.19 9.53 -0.18
N SER A 63 2.34 8.92 0.65
CA SER A 63 2.35 9.10 2.11
C SER A 63 3.70 8.69 2.71
N ILE A 64 4.19 7.49 2.37
CA ILE A 64 5.49 6.98 2.84
C ILE A 64 6.64 7.87 2.36
N GLY A 65 6.59 8.34 1.10
CA GLY A 65 7.60 9.24 0.54
C GLY A 65 7.64 10.60 1.27
N LEU A 66 6.47 11.17 1.58
CA LEU A 66 6.35 12.41 2.34
C LEU A 66 6.85 12.24 3.78
N GLU A 67 6.50 11.12 4.42
CA GLU A 67 7.00 10.77 5.75
C GLU A 67 8.53 10.71 5.77
N HIS A 68 9.15 10.00 4.82
CA HIS A 68 10.61 9.91 4.74
C HIS A 68 11.27 11.26 4.49
N LYS A 69 10.71 12.11 3.62
CA LYS A 69 11.25 13.44 3.34
C LYS A 69 11.24 14.33 4.59
N LEU A 70 10.14 14.33 5.34
CA LEU A 70 9.99 15.11 6.57
C LEU A 70 10.86 14.53 7.70
N ALA A 71 10.91 13.21 7.86
CA ALA A 71 11.77 12.56 8.82
C ALA A 71 13.25 12.90 8.60
N ASN A 72 13.70 12.91 7.34
CA ASN A 72 15.07 13.26 6.98
C ASN A 72 15.37 14.75 7.19
N TYR A 73 14.41 15.64 6.88
CA TYR A 73 14.55 17.07 7.13
C TYR A 73 14.76 17.42 8.61
N PHE A 74 14.03 16.75 9.52
CA PHE A 74 14.22 16.97 10.96
C PHE A 74 15.44 16.25 11.52
N LYS A 75 15.86 15.13 10.90
CA LYS A 75 17.06 14.38 11.32
C LYS A 75 18.36 15.16 11.06
N SER A 76 18.39 16.06 10.07
CA SER A 76 19.58 16.84 9.73
C SER A 76 19.82 18.07 10.63
N LYS A 77 18.90 18.38 11.56
CA LYS A 77 19.02 19.54 12.47
C LYS A 77 19.53 19.13 13.87
N PRO A 78 20.55 19.79 14.43
CA PRO A 78 21.05 19.50 15.78
C PRO A 78 20.08 20.01 16.86
N GLY A 79 19.98 19.27 17.99
CA GLY A 79 19.22 19.66 19.18
C GLY A 79 18.10 18.69 19.60
N THR A 80 17.42 19.00 20.71
CA THR A 80 16.31 18.18 21.27
C THR A 80 14.96 18.52 20.63
N ALA A 81 14.74 19.78 20.25
CA ALA A 81 13.49 20.23 19.62
C ALA A 81 13.20 19.51 18.27
N PRO A 82 14.16 19.30 17.35
CA PRO A 82 13.92 18.53 16.13
C PRO A 82 13.47 17.08 16.36
N LYS A 83 13.81 16.45 17.49
CA LYS A 83 13.34 15.10 17.82
C LYS A 83 11.85 15.07 18.15
N ILE A 84 11.37 16.09 18.87
CA ILE A 84 9.95 16.26 19.21
C ILE A 84 9.17 16.59 17.93
N TYR A 85 9.64 17.56 17.14
CA TYR A 85 9.00 17.92 15.88
C TYR A 85 8.96 16.76 14.90
N ARG A 86 10.01 15.92 14.85
CA ARG A 86 10.00 14.70 14.04
C ARG A 86 8.88 13.75 14.47
N GLY A 87 8.76 13.47 15.78
CA GLY A 87 7.72 12.59 16.30
C GLY A 87 6.32 13.11 15.99
N VAL A 88 6.08 14.40 16.23
CA VAL A 88 4.78 15.04 15.93
C VAL A 88 4.51 15.04 14.42
N SER A 89 5.48 15.41 13.57
CA SER A 89 5.29 15.44 12.12
C SER A 89 5.01 14.06 11.54
N THR A 90 5.74 13.04 12.00
CA THR A 90 5.53 11.66 11.54
C THR A 90 4.15 11.16 11.97
N TYR A 91 3.72 11.45 13.21
CA TYR A 91 2.37 11.10 13.67
C TYR A 91 1.28 11.79 12.85
N VAL A 92 1.42 13.10 12.59
CA VAL A 92 0.45 13.87 11.79
C VAL A 92 0.37 13.32 10.36
N ILE A 93 1.47 12.89 9.75
CA ILE A 93 1.45 12.28 8.41
C ILE A 93 0.82 10.89 8.45
N LEU A 94 1.21 10.05 9.42
CA LEU A 94 0.69 8.67 9.52
C LEU A 94 -0.82 8.64 9.74
N VAL A 95 -1.33 9.49 10.63
CA VAL A 95 -2.76 9.59 10.91
C VAL A 95 -3.46 10.42 9.83
N GLY A 96 -2.92 11.60 9.51
CA GLY A 96 -3.52 12.54 8.57
C GLY A 96 -3.60 12.01 7.15
N SER A 97 -2.60 11.24 6.68
CA SER A 97 -2.64 10.65 5.34
C SER A 97 -3.82 9.71 5.14
N LYS A 98 -4.31 9.05 6.19
CA LYS A 98 -5.50 8.18 6.10
C LYS A 98 -6.77 8.99 5.85
N PHE A 99 -6.90 10.15 6.50
CA PHE A 99 -8.01 11.07 6.22
C PHE A 99 -7.91 11.69 4.83
N VAL A 100 -6.70 12.05 4.39
CA VAL A 100 -6.46 12.52 3.02
C VAL A 100 -6.81 11.45 1.99
N MET A 101 -6.51 10.18 2.27
CA MET A 101 -6.88 9.07 1.40
C MET A 101 -8.39 8.87 1.30
N LEU A 102 -9.10 8.89 2.43
CA LEU A 102 -10.56 8.83 2.46
C LEU A 102 -11.17 9.96 1.62
N GLU A 103 -10.70 11.20 1.85
CA GLU A 103 -11.20 12.38 1.15
C GLU A 103 -10.88 12.33 -0.36
N ALA A 104 -9.69 11.87 -0.74
CA ALA A 104 -9.32 11.71 -2.15
C ALA A 104 -10.24 10.71 -2.86
N ILE A 105 -10.61 9.61 -2.20
CA ILE A 105 -11.55 8.64 -2.75
C ILE A 105 -12.94 9.28 -2.89
N ASN A 106 -13.41 9.98 -1.86
CA ASN A 106 -14.71 10.64 -1.88
C ASN A 106 -14.79 11.72 -2.98
N ILE A 107 -13.73 12.48 -3.21
CA ILE A 107 -13.67 13.48 -4.29
C ILE A 107 -13.64 12.83 -5.67
N ILE A 108 -12.83 11.78 -5.87
CA ILE A 108 -12.60 11.19 -7.19
C ILE A 108 -13.75 10.26 -7.60
N PHE A 109 -14.27 9.48 -6.66
CA PHE A 109 -15.27 8.46 -6.92
C PHE A 109 -16.66 8.82 -6.42
N GLY A 110 -16.79 9.75 -5.47
CA GLY A 110 -18.08 10.17 -4.93
C GLY A 110 -18.93 8.98 -4.49
N GLU A 111 -20.13 8.87 -5.06
CA GLU A 111 -21.09 7.81 -4.76
C GLU A 111 -20.69 6.44 -5.34
N LYS A 112 -19.63 6.34 -6.14
CA LYS A 112 -19.21 5.08 -6.78
C LYS A 112 -18.39 4.17 -5.87
N VAL A 113 -17.81 4.73 -4.81
CA VAL A 113 -17.10 4.01 -3.75
C VAL A 113 -17.61 4.53 -2.42
N GLN A 114 -18.47 3.75 -1.77
CA GLN A 114 -19.11 4.14 -0.52
C GLN A 114 -18.56 3.33 0.64
N PHE A 115 -18.09 4.05 1.66
CA PHE A 115 -17.83 3.49 2.97
C PHE A 115 -18.95 3.92 3.90
N SER A 116 -19.67 2.97 4.49
CA SER A 116 -20.79 3.22 5.39
C SER A 116 -20.53 2.63 6.79
N GLY A 117 -21.47 2.81 7.70
CA GLY A 117 -21.34 2.34 9.08
C GLY A 117 -20.72 3.38 10.04
N PRO A 118 -20.15 2.94 11.18
CA PRO A 118 -19.76 3.83 12.26
C PRO A 118 -18.80 4.94 11.82
N PHE A 119 -18.96 6.12 12.42
CA PHE A 119 -18.18 7.32 12.10
C PHE A 119 -18.20 7.67 10.60
N ASN A 120 -19.36 7.58 9.95
CA ASN A 120 -19.54 7.87 8.52
C ASN A 120 -18.59 7.06 7.60
N GLY A 121 -18.44 5.76 7.87
CA GLY A 121 -17.61 4.89 7.04
C GLY A 121 -16.12 4.89 7.35
N VAL A 122 -15.65 5.74 8.25
CA VAL A 122 -14.22 5.80 8.64
C VAL A 122 -13.73 4.43 9.14
N VAL A 123 -14.53 3.72 9.94
CA VAL A 123 -14.12 2.41 10.47
C VAL A 123 -13.95 1.38 9.34
N ALA A 124 -14.87 1.35 8.38
CA ALA A 124 -14.80 0.44 7.24
C ALA A 124 -13.58 0.76 6.35
N PHE A 125 -13.34 2.03 6.08
CA PHE A 125 -12.17 2.49 5.33
C PHE A 125 -10.85 2.07 6.00
N PHE A 126 -10.72 2.30 7.31
CA PHE A 126 -9.52 1.90 8.05
C PHE A 126 -9.34 0.38 8.04
N ALA A 127 -10.41 -0.39 8.19
CA ALA A 127 -10.35 -1.85 8.09
C ALA A 127 -9.82 -2.31 6.72
N VAL A 128 -10.32 -1.73 5.62
CA VAL A 128 -9.82 -1.99 4.26
C VAL A 128 -8.34 -1.68 4.15
N VAL A 129 -7.92 -0.48 4.57
CA VAL A 129 -6.50 -0.06 4.51
C VAL A 129 -5.62 -1.00 5.32
N PHE A 130 -6.03 -1.42 6.52
CA PHE A 130 -5.25 -2.35 7.33
C PHE A 130 -5.13 -3.73 6.69
N VAL A 131 -6.21 -4.26 6.12
CA VAL A 131 -6.17 -5.56 5.43
C VAL A 131 -5.30 -5.50 4.18
N ILE A 132 -5.38 -4.41 3.40
CA ILE A 132 -4.49 -4.15 2.27
C ILE A 132 -3.02 -4.21 2.73
N LEU A 133 -2.64 -3.44 3.75
CA LEU A 133 -1.27 -3.40 4.25
C LEU A 133 -0.78 -4.78 4.72
N ILE A 134 -1.63 -5.55 5.41
CA ILE A 134 -1.30 -6.90 5.87
C ILE A 134 -1.13 -7.84 4.68
N ALA A 135 -2.03 -7.78 3.69
CA ALA A 135 -1.98 -8.62 2.50
C ALA A 135 -0.73 -8.31 1.65
N GLU A 136 -0.43 -7.04 1.40
CA GLU A 136 0.76 -6.61 0.69
C GLU A 136 2.05 -7.07 1.38
N VAL A 137 2.15 -6.89 2.69
CA VAL A 137 3.31 -7.36 3.47
C VAL A 137 3.45 -8.88 3.38
N THR A 138 2.35 -9.61 3.43
CA THR A 138 2.34 -11.08 3.35
C THR A 138 2.82 -11.55 1.97
N VAL A 139 2.25 -11.01 0.89
CA VAL A 139 2.65 -11.34 -0.48
C VAL A 139 4.09 -10.93 -0.76
N SER A 140 4.51 -9.75 -0.29
CA SER A 140 5.89 -9.28 -0.41
C SER A 140 6.87 -10.21 0.30
N LYS A 141 6.54 -10.67 1.52
CA LYS A 141 7.36 -11.64 2.24
C LYS A 141 7.51 -12.95 1.49
N ILE A 142 6.42 -13.47 0.92
CA ILE A 142 6.46 -14.69 0.11
C ILE A 142 7.35 -14.48 -1.12
N TYR A 143 7.15 -13.38 -1.85
CA TYR A 143 7.94 -13.05 -3.03
C TYR A 143 9.44 -12.97 -2.73
N PHE A 144 9.84 -12.28 -1.65
CA PHE A 144 11.25 -12.19 -1.27
C PHE A 144 11.81 -13.50 -0.69
N ALA A 145 10.99 -14.31 -0.02
CA ALA A 145 11.42 -15.62 0.49
C ALA A 145 11.79 -16.57 -0.66
N LEU A 146 11.06 -16.51 -1.77
CA LEU A 146 11.35 -17.31 -2.97
C LEU A 146 12.69 -16.89 -3.62
N ASP A 147 12.99 -15.59 -3.72
CA ASP A 147 14.28 -15.09 -4.23
C ASP A 147 15.48 -15.53 -3.37
N ASN A 148 15.31 -15.55 -2.05
CA ASN A 148 16.39 -15.92 -1.13
C ASN A 148 16.68 -17.43 -1.13
N THR A 149 15.70 -18.26 -1.48
CA THR A 149 15.86 -19.71 -1.52
C THR A 149 16.77 -20.14 -2.68
N GLU A 150 16.71 -19.45 -3.82
CA GLU A 150 17.58 -19.69 -4.97
C GLU A 150 19.06 -19.43 -4.64
N LYS A 151 19.36 -18.36 -3.89
CA LYS A 151 20.72 -18.00 -3.44
C LYS A 151 21.31 -18.97 -2.41
N ALA A 152 20.47 -19.66 -1.65
CA ALA A 152 20.93 -20.64 -0.65
C ALA A 152 21.31 -21.99 -1.28
N GLN A 153 20.80 -22.30 -2.48
CA GLN A 153 21.10 -23.53 -3.22
C GLN A 153 22.30 -23.39 -4.17
N THR A 154 22.75 -22.17 -4.46
CA THR A 154 23.91 -21.87 -5.32
C THR A 154 25.23 -21.68 -4.54
N LYS A 155 25.26 -21.99 -3.25
CA LYS A 155 26.43 -21.86 -2.38
C LYS A 155 26.80 -23.20 -1.76
#